data_AF-A0A382RH35-F1
#
_entry.id   AF-A0A382RH35-F1
#
_cell.length_a   1.000
_cell.length_b   1.000
_cell.length_c   1.000
_cell.angle_alpha   90.00
_cell.angle_beta   90.00
_cell.angle_gamma   90.00
#
_symmetry.space_group_name_H-M   'P 1'
#
loop_
_entity.id
_entity.type
_entity.pdbx_description
1 polymer ?
#
loop_
_entity_poly.entity_id
_entity_poly.type
_entity_poly.pdbx_seq_one_letter_code
_entity_poly.pdbx_strand_id
1 'polypeptide(L)' 'VPAQIDKLELATDDSIAVVCGAGNRSSTAISLLLRYGYTDLYNVTGGMTAWEDTSLPMVDGQGKACNI' A
#
# COMPACT_ATOMS: atom_id res chain seq x y z
N VAL A 1 -14.73 -0.68 -13.73
CA VAL A 1 -13.50 -1.26 -14.33
C VAL A 1 -12.40 -1.13 -13.28
N PRO A 2 -11.76 -2.19 -12.75
CA PRO A 2 -10.57 -1.97 -11.95
C PRO A 2 -9.46 -1.67 -12.94
N ALA A 3 -9.09 -0.40 -13.01
CA ALA A 3 -8.48 0.13 -14.22
C ALA A 3 -7.04 -0.35 -14.49
N GLN A 4 -6.37 -1.02 -13.53
CA GLN A 4 -4.92 -1.24 -13.61
C GLN A 4 -4.40 -2.48 -12.86
N ILE A 5 -5.25 -3.46 -12.50
CA ILE A 5 -4.76 -4.67 -11.79
C ILE A 5 -3.75 -5.44 -12.63
N ASP A 6 -3.98 -5.54 -13.95
CA ASP A 6 -3.08 -6.21 -14.88
C ASP A 6 -1.71 -5.50 -15.06
N LYS A 7 -1.56 -4.28 -14.53
CA LYS A 7 -0.29 -3.53 -14.56
C LYS A 7 0.57 -3.78 -13.31
N LEU A 8 0.04 -4.49 -12.32
CA LEU A 8 0.81 -4.87 -11.15
C LEU A 8 1.80 -5.95 -11.59
N GLU A 9 3.08 -5.63 -11.56
CA GLU A 9 4.18 -6.58 -11.79
C GLU A 9 4.42 -7.43 -10.52
N LEU A 10 3.36 -8.03 -9.99
CA LEU A 10 3.34 -8.81 -8.75
C LEU A 10 2.65 -10.16 -9.01
N ALA A 11 3.17 -11.22 -8.39
CA ALA A 11 2.51 -12.52 -8.39
C ALA A 11 1.35 -12.52 -7.39
N THR A 12 0.33 -13.36 -7.64
CA THR A 12 -0.83 -13.47 -6.74
C THR A 12 -0.49 -14.09 -5.38
N ASP A 13 0.61 -14.82 -5.29
CA ASP A 13 1.12 -15.46 -4.07
C ASP A 13 2.28 -14.70 -3.42
N ASP A 14 2.64 -13.53 -3.93
CA ASP A 14 3.61 -12.64 -3.27
C ASP A 14 3.05 -12.11 -1.94
N SER A 15 3.92 -11.98 -0.94
CA SER A 15 3.62 -11.26 0.30
C SER A 15 3.58 -9.75 0.04
N ILE A 16 2.39 -9.15 0.02
CA ILE A 16 2.21 -7.75 -0.34
C ILE A 16 1.71 -6.94 0.85
N ALA A 17 2.53 -6.00 1.32
CA ALA A 17 2.11 -4.97 2.26
C ALA A 17 1.50 -3.77 1.51
N VAL A 18 0.25 -3.45 1.79
CA VAL A 18 -0.47 -2.32 1.20
C VAL A 18 -0.58 -1.19 2.23
N VAL A 19 -0.11 -0.01 1.84
CA VAL A 19 -0.05 1.18 2.72
C VAL A 19 -0.81 2.36 2.09
N CYS A 20 -1.42 3.17 2.95
CA CYS A 20 -1.94 4.49 2.60
C CYS A 20 -1.67 5.46 3.76
N GLY A 21 -2.39 6.58 3.86
CA GLY A 21 -2.21 7.51 4.98
C GLY A 21 -2.43 6.89 6.37
N ALA A 22 -3.58 6.25 6.60
CA ALA A 22 -3.97 5.74 7.94
C ALA A 22 -4.46 4.27 7.96
N GLY A 23 -4.50 3.59 6.80
CA GLY A 23 -4.97 2.20 6.68
C GLY A 23 -6.34 1.98 6.01
N ASN A 24 -7.15 3.04 5.85
CA ASN A 24 -8.52 2.92 5.30
C ASN A 24 -8.53 2.62 3.79
N ARG A 25 -7.77 3.37 3.00
CA ARG A 25 -7.71 3.19 1.53
C ARG A 25 -7.02 1.88 1.14
N SER A 26 -5.97 1.51 1.88
CA SER A 26 -5.27 0.23 1.71
C SER A 26 -6.18 -0.95 2.02
N SER A 27 -7.06 -0.86 3.02
CA SER A 27 -8.08 -1.90 3.29
C SER A 27 -9.03 -2.12 2.09
N THR A 28 -9.50 -1.03 1.47
CA THR A 28 -10.31 -1.11 0.24
C THR A 28 -9.53 -1.73 -0.92
N ALA A 29 -8.26 -1.36 -1.08
CA ALA A 29 -7.39 -1.93 -2.12
C ALA A 29 -7.16 -3.44 -1.90
N ILE A 30 -6.91 -3.88 -0.67
CA ILE A 30 -6.77 -5.30 -0.31
C ILE A 30 -8.06 -6.05 -0.64
N SER A 31 -9.23 -5.49 -0.31
CA SER A 31 -10.52 -6.11 -0.65
C SER A 31 -10.71 -6.30 -2.15
N LEU A 32 -10.14 -5.41 -2.97
CA LEU A 32 -10.10 -5.57 -4.42
C LEU A 32 -9.10 -6.65 -4.83
N LEU A 33 -7.87 -6.61 -4.34
CA LEU A 33 -6.82 -7.59 -4.66
C LEU A 33 -7.23 -9.03 -4.31
N LEU A 34 -7.89 -9.25 -3.17
CA LEU A 34 -8.46 -10.55 -2.80
C LEU A 34 -9.44 -11.08 -3.86
N ARG A 35 -10.26 -10.21 -4.47
CA ARG A 35 -11.19 -10.60 -5.55
C ARG A 35 -10.46 -10.97 -6.85
N TYR A 36 -9.22 -10.51 -7.01
CA TYR A 36 -8.35 -10.81 -8.15
C TYR A 36 -7.41 -12.01 -7.88
N GLY A 37 -7.57 -12.69 -6.75
CA GLY A 37 -6.84 -13.92 -6.45
C GLY A 37 -5.52 -13.72 -5.73
N TYR A 38 -5.18 -12.50 -5.31
CA TYR A 38 -4.04 -12.29 -4.42
C TYR A 38 -4.32 -12.88 -3.04
N THR A 39 -3.38 -13.64 -2.48
CA THR A 39 -3.63 -14.48 -1.30
C THR A 39 -2.90 -14.03 -0.05
N ASP A 40 -1.72 -13.41 -0.17
CA ASP A 40 -0.88 -13.05 0.98
C ASP A 40 -0.75 -11.52 1.13
N LEU A 41 -1.81 -10.89 1.67
CA LEU A 41 -1.96 -9.44 1.75
C LEU A 41 -1.96 -8.91 3.19
N TYR A 42 -1.21 -7.84 3.42
CA TYR A 42 -1.08 -7.20 4.72
C TYR A 42 -1.48 -5.72 4.64
N ASN A 43 -2.39 -5.28 5.52
CA ASN A 43 -2.69 -3.86 5.67
C ASN A 43 -1.73 -3.23 6.68
N VAL A 44 -0.99 -2.20 6.29
CA VAL A 44 -0.10 -1.48 7.21
C VAL A 44 -0.95 -0.58 8.12
N THR A 45 -1.17 -1.02 9.36
CA THR A 45 -1.91 -0.27 10.38
C THR A 45 -1.22 1.07 10.69
N GLY A 46 -2.01 2.15 10.78
CA GLY A 46 -1.49 3.50 11.02
C GLY A 46 -0.89 4.16 9.77
N GLY A 47 -0.57 3.38 8.73
CA GLY A 47 -0.14 3.87 7.43
C GLY A 47 1.11 4.75 7.47
N MET A 48 1.20 5.69 6.53
CA MET A 48 2.30 6.65 6.46
C MET A 48 2.32 7.64 7.62
N THR A 49 1.18 7.90 8.28
CA THR A 49 1.15 8.74 9.49
C THR A 49 1.93 8.08 10.63
N ALA A 50 1.71 6.79 10.88
CA ALA A 50 2.49 6.06 11.88
C ALA A 50 3.97 5.94 11.48
N TRP A 51 4.27 5.83 10.18
CA TRP A 51 5.64 5.82 9.68
C TRP A 51 6.37 7.14 10.00
N GLU A 52 5.70 8.27 9.77
CA GLU A 52 6.20 9.59 10.12
C GLU A 52 6.38 9.78 11.62
N ASP A 53 5.42 9.34 12.44
CA ASP A 53 5.49 9.42 13.91
C ASP A 53 6.74 8.70 14.46
N THR A 54 7.21 7.66 13.75
CA THR A 54 8.46 6.95 14.07
C THR A 54 9.73 7.63 13.53
N SER A 55 9.61 8.81 12.92
CA SER A 55 10.70 9.59 12.32
C SER A 55 11.51 8.80 11.27
N LEU A 56 10.84 7.90 10.54
CA LEU A 56 11.44 7.14 9.46
C LEU A 56 11.51 7.97 8.17
N PRO A 57 12.50 7.72 7.29
CA PRO A 57 12.66 8.48 6.06
C PRO A 57 11.47 8.29 5.11
N MET A 58 11.04 9.38 4.49
CA MET A 58 10.03 9.42 3.43
C MET A 58 10.51 10.32 2.30
N VAL A 59 10.02 10.04 1.08
CA VAL A 59 10.33 10.83 -0.11
C VAL A 59 9.07 11.20 -0.87
N ASP A 60 9.07 12.38 -1.49
CA ASP A 60 8.01 12.81 -2.40
C ASP A 60 8.14 12.17 -3.79
N GLY A 61 7.23 12.50 -4.70
CA GLY A 61 7.28 12.00 -6.08
C GLY A 61 8.51 12.43 -6.90
N GLN A 62 9.34 13.34 -6.38
CA GLN A 62 10.59 13.79 -6.97
C GLN A 62 11.82 13.20 -6.26
N GLY A 63 11.62 12.34 -5.26
CA GLY A 63 12.69 11.74 -4.47
C GLY A 63 13.27 12.65 -3.39
N LYS A 64 12.63 13.79 -3.09
CA LYS A 64 13.08 14.70 -2.03
C LYS A 64 12.52 14.24 -0.68
N ALA A 65 13.34 14.32 0.36
CA ALA A 65 12.89 14.07 1.74
C ALA A 65 11.65 14.93 2.06
N CYS A 66 10.60 14.27 2.56
CA CYS A 66 9.34 14.91 2.87
C CYS A 66 8.73 14.37 4.16
N ASN A 67 7.79 15.15 4.68
CA ASN A 67 6.93 14.88 5.82
C ASN A 67 5.47 15.08 5.34
N ILE A 68 4.50 14.39 5.94
CA ILE A 68 3.08 14.43 5.53
C ILE A 68 2.36 15.66 6.08
#